data_AF-A0A0P7TFF4-F1
#
_entry.id   AF-A0A0P7TFF4-F1
#
_cell.length_a   1.000
_cell.length_b   1.000
_cell.length_c   1.000
_cell.angle_alpha   90.00
_cell.angle_beta   90.00
_cell.angle_gamma   90.00
#
_symmetry.space_group_name_H-M   'P 1'
#
loop_
_entity.id
_entity.type
_entity.pdbx_description
1 polymer ?
#
loop_
_entity_poly.entity_id
_entity_poly.type
_entity_poly.pdbx_seq_one_letter_code
_entity_poly.pdbx_strand_id
1 'polypeptide(L)'
;MFALLALSWLVALTAAGVLAGITDRLPYCQPIIKYSFCDYAALVRAACVDPEPYFMFTTILAMWLLGGHFPLILATYVNIIYLSRGITG
;
A
#
# COMPACT_ATOMS: atom_id res chain seq x y z
N MET A 1 8.90 18.45 -8.17
CA MET A 1 7.57 17.82 -8.41
C MET A 1 7.68 16.50 -9.18
N PHE A 2 8.32 16.44 -10.36
CA PHE A 2 8.50 15.19 -11.11
C PHE A 2 9.22 14.07 -10.36
N ALA A 3 10.26 14.37 -9.58
CA ALA A 3 10.98 13.35 -8.82
C ALA A 3 10.10 12.62 -7.79
N LEU A 4 9.19 13.34 -7.12
CA LEU A 4 8.28 12.74 -6.14
C LEU A 4 7.26 11.83 -6.82
N LEU A 5 6.76 12.24 -7.99
CA LEU A 5 5.89 11.39 -8.82
C LEU A 5 6.64 10.14 -9.27
N ALA A 6 7.83 10.28 -9.85
CA ALA A 6 8.62 9.13 -10.28
C ALA A 6 8.89 8.15 -9.12
N LEU A 7 9.30 8.67 -7.96
CA LEU A 7 9.52 7.85 -6.76
C LEU A 7 8.22 7.18 -6.27
N SER A 8 7.09 7.88 -6.25
CA SER A 8 5.82 7.29 -5.82
C SER A 8 5.37 6.16 -6.75
N TRP A 9 5.54 6.33 -8.06
CA TRP A 9 5.23 5.31 -9.05
C TRP A 9 6.15 4.10 -8.93
N LEU A 10 7.46 4.32 -8.73
CA LEU A 10 8.41 3.23 -8.50
C LEU A 10 8.06 2.43 -7.23
N VAL A 11 7.75 3.12 -6.12
CA VAL A 11 7.32 2.46 -4.88
C VAL A 11 6.02 1.68 -5.08
N ALA A 12 5.04 2.25 -5.79
CA ALA A 12 3.78 1.56 -6.08
C ALA A 12 3.99 0.31 -6.94
N LEU A 13 4.79 0.39 -8.00
CA LEU A 13 5.10 -0.74 -8.88
C LEU A 13 5.87 -1.84 -8.15
N THR A 14 6.86 -1.47 -7.33
CA THR A 14 7.60 -2.44 -6.52
C THR A 14 6.70 -3.14 -5.51
N ALA A 15 5.85 -2.40 -4.79
CA ALA A 15 4.88 -2.98 -3.87
C ALA A 15 3.91 -3.94 -4.58
N ALA A 16 3.34 -3.53 -5.71
CA ALA A 16 2.46 -4.38 -6.51
C ALA A 16 3.16 -5.64 -7.02
N GLY A 17 4.39 -5.51 -7.52
CA GLY A 17 5.20 -6.63 -7.99
C GLY A 17 5.57 -7.61 -6.88
N VAL A 18 5.89 -7.13 -5.67
CA VAL A 18 6.16 -7.98 -4.50
C VAL A 18 4.90 -8.77 -4.12
N LEU A 19 3.75 -8.09 -4.00
CA LEU A 19 2.49 -8.77 -3.65
C LEU A 19 2.11 -9.82 -4.70
N ALA A 20 2.22 -9.48 -6.00
CA ALA A 20 1.95 -10.40 -7.10
C ALA A 20 2.92 -11.60 -7.10
N GLY A 21 4.22 -11.35 -6.87
CA GLY A 21 5.24 -12.40 -6.80
C GLY A 21 5.05 -13.32 -5.60
N ILE A 22 4.57 -12.80 -4.47
CA ILE A 22 4.20 -13.63 -3.31
C ILE A 22 3.01 -14.52 -3.67
N THR A 23 1.95 -13.97 -4.26
CA THR A 23 0.77 -14.75 -4.61
C THR A 23 1.06 -15.83 -5.65
N ASP A 24 1.90 -15.54 -6.64
CA ASP A 24 2.26 -16.50 -7.70
C ASP A 24 3.07 -17.69 -7.17
N ARG A 25 3.90 -17.48 -6.13
CA ARG A 25 4.73 -18.53 -5.52
C ARG A 25 4.03 -19.32 -4.43
N LEU A 26 2.82 -18.93 -4.04
CA LEU A 26 2.16 -19.47 -2.87
C LEU A 26 1.40 -20.78 -3.24
N PRO A 27 1.64 -21.90 -2.52
CA PRO A 27 0.95 -23.15 -2.82
C PRO A 27 -0.51 -23.06 -2.35
N TYR A 28 -1.43 -22.99 -3.30
CA TYR A 28 -2.86 -22.97 -3.02
C TYR A 28 -3.40 -24.37 -2.70
N CYS A 29 -4.17 -24.49 -1.61
CA CYS A 29 -4.77 -25.76 -1.19
C CYS A 29 -5.96 -26.19 -2.07
N GLN A 30 -6.57 -25.26 -2.80
CA GLN A 30 -7.69 -25.54 -3.69
C GLN A 30 -7.35 -25.14 -5.13
N PRO A 31 -7.48 -26.05 -6.11
CA PRO A 31 -7.09 -25.80 -7.50
C PRO A 31 -8.03 -24.83 -8.23
N ILE A 32 -9.22 -24.57 -7.68
CA ILE A 32 -10.22 -23.66 -8.24
C ILE A 32 -10.61 -22.66 -7.16
N ILE A 33 -10.06 -21.46 -7.27
CA ILE A 33 -10.51 -20.30 -6.51
C ILE A 33 -11.68 -19.69 -7.31
N LYS A 34 -12.90 -20.13 -7.00
CA LYS A 34 -14.12 -19.72 -7.72
C LYS A 34 -14.42 -18.20 -7.59
N TYR A 35 -13.82 -17.55 -6.60
CA TYR A 35 -13.82 -16.11 -6.39
C TYR A 35 -12.39 -15.66 -6.11
N SER A 36 -11.66 -15.25 -7.15
CA SER A 36 -10.42 -14.49 -6.94
C SER A 36 -10.82 -13.11 -6.43
N PHE A 37 -11.00 -12.97 -5.11
CA PHE A 37 -11.06 -11.66 -4.52
C PHE A 37 -9.72 -10.99 -4.86
N CYS A 38 -9.76 -9.80 -5.46
CA CYS A 38 -8.56 -9.02 -5.81
C CYS A 38 -7.86 -8.46 -4.56
N ASP A 39 -8.01 -9.16 -3.44
CA ASP A 39 -7.59 -8.82 -2.11
C ASP A 39 -6.49 -9.80 -1.70
N TYR A 40 -5.28 -9.28 -1.58
CA TYR A 40 -4.09 -10.04 -1.18
C TYR A 40 -4.33 -10.87 0.10
N ALA A 41 -5.06 -10.32 1.08
CA ALA A 41 -5.36 -11.01 2.33
C ALA A 41 -6.20 -12.29 2.14
N ALA A 42 -7.13 -12.31 1.19
CA ALA A 42 -7.95 -13.48 0.89
C ALA A 42 -7.12 -14.56 0.17
N LEU A 43 -6.25 -14.15 -0.76
CA LEU A 43 -5.33 -15.03 -1.49
C LEU A 43 -4.34 -15.72 -0.53
N VAL A 44 -3.73 -14.97 0.40
CA VAL A 44 -2.79 -15.52 1.38
C VAL A 44 -3.47 -16.52 2.32
N ARG A 45 -4.71 -16.26 2.75
CA ARG A 45 -5.47 -17.18 3.61
C ARG A 45 -5.96 -18.46 2.91
N ALA A 46 -6.05 -18.44 1.58
CA ALA A 46 -6.43 -19.60 0.78
C ALA A 46 -5.26 -20.56 0.53
N ALA A 47 -4.04 -20.16 0.86
CA ALA A 47 -2.85 -20.98 0.71
C ALA A 47 -2.63 -21.95 1.86
N CYS A 48 -1.83 -22.98 1.59
CA CYS A 48 -1.45 -24.01 2.57
C CYS A 48 -0.32 -23.58 3.53
N VAL A 49 -0.04 -22.28 3.65
CA VAL A 49 1.11 -21.74 4.41
C VAL A 49 0.60 -20.82 5.51
N ASP A 50 1.32 -20.75 6.62
CA ASP A 50 1.02 -19.82 7.70
C ASP A 50 0.95 -18.37 7.18
N PRO A 51 -0.20 -17.68 7.35
CA PRO A 51 -0.43 -16.35 6.76
C PRO A 51 0.23 -15.20 7.54
N GLU A 52 0.63 -15.45 8.80
CA GLU A 52 1.18 -14.47 9.74
C GLU A 52 2.37 -13.64 9.17
N PRO A 53 3.44 -14.26 8.61
CA PRO A 53 4.57 -13.50 8.07
C PRO A 53 4.22 -12.68 6.81
N TYR A 54 3.21 -13.09 6.04
CA TYR A 54 2.83 -12.41 4.81
C TYR A 54 1.98 -11.16 5.07
N PHE A 55 1.27 -11.13 6.20
CA PHE A 55 0.47 -9.97 6.62
C PHE A 55 1.34 -8.82 7.15
N MET A 56 2.53 -9.12 7.67
CA MET A 56 3.53 -8.14 8.12
C MET A 56 3.93 -7.17 7.00
N PHE A 57 4.08 -7.64 5.77
CA PHE A 57 4.40 -6.78 4.64
C PHE A 57 3.30 -5.75 4.37
N THR A 58 2.04 -6.18 4.41
CA THR A 58 0.89 -5.29 4.20
C THR A 58 0.69 -4.30 5.33
N THR A 59 0.96 -4.69 6.58
CA THR A 59 0.86 -3.77 7.73
C THR A 59 1.94 -2.70 7.69
N ILE A 60 3.18 -3.05 7.31
CA ILE A 60 4.26 -2.07 7.12
C ILE A 60 3.89 -1.07 6.02
N LEU A 61 3.36 -1.55 4.89
CA LEU A 61 2.89 -0.70 3.80
C LEU A 61 1.76 0.24 4.24
N ALA A 62 0.80 -0.28 4.99
CA ALA A 62 -0.30 0.51 5.55
C ALA A 62 0.21 1.58 6.53
N MET A 63 1.15 1.23 7.41
CA MET A 63 1.79 2.18 8.32
C MET A 63 2.58 3.25 7.58
N TRP A 64 3.25 2.92 6.48
CA TRP A 64 3.93 3.90 5.64
C TRP A 64 2.95 4.88 4.97
N LEU A 65 1.84 4.37 4.44
CA LEU A 65 0.81 5.18 3.79
C LEU A 65 0.07 6.07 4.81
N LEU A 66 -0.40 5.50 5.91
CA LEU A 66 -1.19 6.21 6.93
C LEU A 66 -0.30 7.08 7.84
N GLY A 67 0.88 6.59 8.21
CA GLY A 67 1.80 7.31 9.10
C GLY A 67 2.73 8.27 8.36
N GLY A 68 3.02 8.05 7.08
CA GLY A 68 3.88 8.91 6.27
C GLY A 68 3.09 9.88 5.41
N HIS A 69 2.28 9.37 4.48
CA HIS A 69 1.60 10.21 3.49
C HIS A 69 0.50 11.08 4.10
N PHE A 70 -0.35 10.51 4.96
CA PHE A 70 -1.49 11.25 5.53
C PHE A 70 -1.08 12.51 6.33
N PRO A 71 -0.14 12.45 7.30
CA PRO A 71 0.28 13.65 8.02
C PRO A 71 1.03 14.64 7.14
N LEU A 72 1.80 14.17 6.14
CA LEU A 72 2.45 15.06 5.17
C LEU A 72 1.41 15.87 4.39
N ILE A 73 0.35 15.21 3.91
CA ILE A 73 -0.77 15.88 3.23
C ILE A 73 -1.41 16.91 4.18
N LEU A 74 -1.79 16.51 5.40
CA LEU A 74 -2.39 17.44 6.36
C LEU A 74 -1.50 18.65 6.65
N ALA A 75 -0.21 18.44 6.88
CA ALA A 75 0.74 19.51 7.14
C ALA A 75 0.83 20.48 5.95
N THR A 76 0.87 19.97 4.71
CA THR A 76 0.88 20.82 3.52
C THR A 76 -0.39 21.65 3.39
N TYR A 77 -1.57 21.07 3.60
CA TYR A 77 -2.84 21.79 3.51
C TYR A 77 -2.98 22.85 4.61
N VAL A 78 -2.58 22.56 5.84
CA VAL A 78 -2.57 23.54 6.94
C VAL A 78 -1.66 24.72 6.61
N ASN A 79 -0.45 24.45 6.08
CA ASN A 79 0.49 25.50 5.71
C ASN A 79 -0.06 26.39 4.57
N ILE A 80 -0.67 25.78 3.55
CA ILE A 80 -1.32 26.51 2.45
C ILE A 80 -2.45 27.40 2.97
N ILE A 81 -3.29 26.89 3.88
CA ILE A 81 -4.39 27.66 4.48
C ILE A 81 -3.86 28.80 5.34
N TYR A 82 -2.81 28.56 6.12
CA TYR A 82 -2.20 29.59 6.95
C TYR A 82 -1.59 30.70 6.08
N LEU A 83 -0.84 30.33 5.05
CA LEU A 83 -0.24 31.26 4.10
C LEU A 83 -1.30 32.05 3.33
N SER A 84 -2.37 31.41 2.85
CA SER A 84 -3.44 32.11 2.14
C SER A 84 -4.21 33.08 3.04
N ARG A 85 -4.43 32.72 4.31
CA ARG A 85 -5.03 33.63 5.29
C ARG A 85 -4.09 34.77 5.70
N GLY A 86 -2.77 34.51 5.77
CA GLY A 86 -1.76 35.53 6.08
C GLY A 86 -1.51 36.56 4.97
N ILE A 87 -1.86 36.25 3.71
CA ILE A 87 -1.76 37.18 2.58
C ILE A 87 -3.02 38.07 2.45
N THR A 88 -4.12 37.70 3.10
CA THR A 88 -5.41 38.44 3.02
C THR A 88 -5.66 39.35 4.24
N GLY A 89 -4.67 39.55 5.10
CA GLY A 89 -4.76 40.36 6.33
C GLY A 89 -3.86 41.58 6.29
#